data_AF-A0A7Y4WH13-F1
#
_entry.id   AF-A0A7Y4WH13-F1
#
_cell.length_a   1.000
_cell.length_b   1.000
_cell.length_c   1.000
_cell.angle_alpha   90.00
_cell.angle_beta   90.00
_cell.angle_gamma   90.00
#
_symmetry.space_group_name_H-M   'P 1'
#
loop_
_entity.id
_entity.type
_entity.pdbx_description
1 polymer ?
#
loop_
_entity_poly.entity_id
_entity_poly.type
_entity_poly.pdbx_seq_one_letter_code
_entity_poly.pdbx_strand_id
1 'polypeptide(L)'
;MYRCASREKHTPNDADDHGLPRASAEWPRRPRGHAPATRSGCKEISRTNPLWVHPSDLAALHLENAELARVTTRIGYFVVRVWETEGIHPGIVGCSHHVGRWRLFRSIGGQQQASARVDLIRDGSTFLFRHKVPVGPFASSDPDTERIWWHEAGVNQNLTFPVQPDPASGMHCWHQKVTVERERVGELAHVPVDTAQPRGRLLSPRQR
;
A
#
# COMPACT_ATOMS: atom_id res chain seq x y z
N MET A 1 -10.06 6.41 -7.94
CA MET A 1 -10.82 5.14 -8.01
C MET A 1 -10.39 4.42 -9.29
N TYR A 2 -9.62 3.33 -9.22
CA TYR A 2 -9.35 2.47 -10.37
C TYR A 2 -9.96 1.09 -10.06
N ARG A 3 -11.07 0.75 -10.72
CA ARG A 3 -11.64 -0.59 -10.72
C ARG A 3 -10.87 -1.44 -11.73
N CYS A 4 -10.25 -2.53 -11.28
CA CYS A 4 -9.93 -3.65 -12.15
C CYS A 4 -10.93 -4.76 -11.81
N ALA A 5 -11.94 -4.93 -12.65
CA ALA A 5 -12.89 -6.03 -12.55
C ALA A 5 -12.39 -7.18 -13.44
N SER A 6 -11.96 -8.27 -12.83
CA SER A 6 -11.77 -9.53 -13.56
C SER A 6 -13.15 -10.13 -13.84
N ARG A 7 -13.49 -10.24 -15.12
CA ARG A 7 -14.73 -10.84 -15.59
C ARG A 7 -14.69 -12.35 -15.33
N GLU A 8 -15.48 -12.84 -14.37
CA GLU A 8 -15.78 -14.27 -14.24
C GLU A 8 -16.58 -14.70 -15.47
N LYS A 9 -16.03 -15.63 -16.27
CA LYS A 9 -16.79 -16.29 -17.33
C LYS A 9 -17.58 -17.43 -16.69
N HIS A 10 -18.87 -17.19 -16.50
CA HIS A 10 -19.85 -18.25 -16.28
C HIS A 10 -20.09 -18.93 -17.63
N THR A 11 -19.83 -20.23 -17.72
CA THR A 11 -20.24 -21.05 -18.87
C THR A 11 -21.40 -21.93 -18.44
N PRO A 12 -22.61 -21.75 -18.99
CA PRO A 12 -23.66 -22.77 -18.93
C PRO A 12 -23.28 -23.94 -19.84
N ASN A 13 -23.68 -25.13 -19.43
CA ASN A 13 -23.40 -26.40 -20.08
C ASN A 13 -24.29 -26.62 -21.32
N ASP A 14 -23.66 -27.16 -22.38
CA ASP A 14 -24.14 -27.99 -23.50
C ASP A 14 -25.54 -27.78 -24.14
N ALA A 15 -25.55 -27.52 -25.46
CA ALA A 15 -26.42 -28.20 -26.44
C ALA A 15 -25.94 -27.97 -27.91
N ASP A 16 -26.19 -28.97 -28.75
CA ASP A 16 -25.65 -29.31 -30.07
C ASP A 16 -25.94 -28.38 -31.27
N ASP A 17 -25.09 -28.43 -32.31
CA ASP A 17 -25.36 -29.08 -33.63
C ASP A 17 -24.53 -28.44 -34.77
N HIS A 18 -24.21 -29.24 -35.78
CA HIS A 18 -23.65 -28.94 -37.12
C HIS A 18 -22.16 -29.28 -37.37
N GLY A 19 -21.90 -30.59 -37.40
CA GLY A 19 -21.30 -31.30 -38.55
C GLY A 19 -20.23 -30.64 -39.43
N LEU A 20 -18.99 -30.55 -38.95
CA LEU A 20 -17.79 -30.46 -39.79
C LEU A 20 -16.66 -31.37 -39.23
N PRO A 21 -15.87 -32.05 -40.08
CA PRO A 21 -14.87 -33.02 -39.62
C PRO A 21 -13.72 -32.32 -38.87
N ARG A 22 -13.45 -32.77 -37.64
CA ARG A 22 -12.32 -32.30 -36.83
C ARG A 22 -11.01 -32.81 -37.43
N ALA A 23 -10.24 -31.93 -38.05
CA ALA A 23 -8.82 -32.16 -38.28
C ALA A 23 -8.13 -32.32 -36.90
N SER A 24 -7.59 -33.50 -36.63
CA SER A 24 -6.77 -33.79 -35.46
C SER A 24 -5.41 -33.14 -35.59
N ALA A 25 -5.35 -31.82 -35.39
CA ALA A 25 -4.12 -31.14 -35.03
C ALA A 25 -3.97 -31.27 -33.51
N GLU A 26 -3.26 -32.30 -33.06
CA GLU A 26 -2.74 -32.36 -31.69
C GLU A 26 -1.77 -31.19 -31.50
N TRP A 27 -2.30 -30.08 -31.00
CA TRP A 27 -1.48 -29.03 -30.41
C TRP A 27 -0.88 -29.58 -29.12
N PRO A 28 0.45 -29.52 -28.93
CA PRO A 28 1.05 -29.95 -27.68
C PRO A 28 0.43 -29.12 -26.56
N ARG A 29 -0.29 -29.79 -25.65
CA ARG A 29 -0.80 -29.16 -24.43
C ARG A 29 0.42 -28.67 -23.67
N ARG A 30 0.72 -27.36 -23.76
CA ARG A 30 1.73 -26.73 -22.89
C ARG A 30 1.40 -27.15 -21.45
N PRO A 31 2.40 -27.54 -20.64
CA PRO A 31 2.16 -27.81 -19.24
C PRO A 31 1.45 -26.60 -18.65
N ARG A 32 0.27 -26.80 -18.05
CA ARG A 32 -0.39 -25.77 -17.24
C ARG A 32 0.41 -25.60 -15.96
N GLY A 33 1.57 -24.98 -16.09
CA GLY A 33 2.48 -24.59 -15.03
C GLY A 33 2.66 -23.07 -14.96
N HIS A 34 1.79 -22.29 -15.60
CA HIS A 34 1.73 -20.87 -15.31
C HIS A 34 1.06 -20.70 -13.95
N ALA A 35 1.89 -20.51 -12.93
CA ALA A 35 1.49 -19.89 -11.69
C ALA A 35 0.55 -18.72 -12.03
N PRO A 36 -0.60 -18.58 -11.37
CA PRO A 36 -1.52 -17.48 -11.64
C PRO A 36 -0.71 -16.19 -11.60
N ALA A 37 -0.80 -15.36 -12.65
CA ALA A 37 -0.02 -14.13 -12.80
C ALA A 37 0.09 -13.43 -11.44
N THR A 38 1.21 -13.65 -10.77
CA THR A 38 1.30 -13.29 -9.37
C THR A 38 1.38 -11.77 -9.32
N ARG A 39 1.03 -11.20 -8.17
CA ARG A 39 1.17 -9.77 -7.91
C ARG A 39 2.61 -9.22 -8.12
N SER A 40 3.58 -10.06 -8.47
CA SER A 40 4.97 -9.72 -8.79
C SER A 40 5.07 -8.65 -9.86
N GLY A 41 4.32 -8.71 -10.98
CA GLY A 41 4.43 -7.71 -12.05
C GLY A 41 4.01 -6.29 -11.59
N CYS A 42 2.89 -6.16 -10.87
CA CYS A 42 2.52 -4.87 -10.27
C CYS A 42 3.53 -4.42 -9.20
N LYS A 43 4.15 -5.38 -8.51
CA LYS A 43 5.22 -5.12 -7.54
C LYS A 43 6.57 -4.93 -8.19
N GLU A 44 6.73 -5.10 -9.49
CA GLU A 44 7.94 -4.67 -10.18
C GLU A 44 7.84 -3.17 -10.50
N ILE A 45 6.63 -2.69 -10.81
CA ILE A 45 6.40 -1.30 -11.27
C ILE A 45 6.03 -0.38 -10.10
N SER A 46 5.22 -0.83 -9.13
CA SER A 46 4.66 -0.01 -8.04
C SER A 46 4.89 -0.63 -6.66
N ARG A 47 6.04 -0.29 -6.08
CA ARG A 47 6.62 -0.87 -4.85
C ARG A 47 6.58 0.03 -3.64
N THR A 48 6.54 1.32 -3.91
CA THR A 48 6.57 2.38 -2.92
C THR A 48 5.30 3.20 -3.05
N ASN A 49 4.95 3.90 -1.98
CA ASN A 49 3.85 4.86 -1.97
C ASN A 49 4.41 6.21 -1.54
N PRO A 50 5.16 6.91 -2.40
CA PRO A 50 5.69 8.21 -2.03
C PRO A 50 4.56 9.19 -1.74
N LEU A 51 4.87 10.19 -0.92
CA LEU A 51 3.98 11.32 -0.65
C LEU A 51 4.13 12.32 -1.79
N TRP A 52 3.06 12.48 -2.57
CA TRP A 52 2.99 13.50 -3.61
C TRP A 52 2.80 14.86 -2.95
N VAL A 53 3.70 15.79 -3.27
CA VAL A 53 3.71 17.15 -2.70
C VAL A 53 3.99 18.14 -3.83
N HIS A 54 3.27 19.26 -3.81
CA HIS A 54 3.47 20.34 -4.76
C HIS A 54 4.82 21.07 -4.47
N PRO A 55 5.58 21.50 -5.49
CA PRO A 55 6.86 22.20 -5.30
C PRO A 55 6.80 23.42 -4.38
N SER A 56 5.74 24.23 -4.47
CA SER A 56 5.54 25.37 -3.55
C SER A 56 5.41 24.95 -2.08
N ASP A 57 4.77 23.82 -1.80
CA ASP A 57 4.63 23.32 -0.44
C ASP A 57 5.96 22.73 0.06
N LEU A 58 6.74 22.10 -0.81
CA LEU A 58 8.09 21.63 -0.46
C LEU A 58 9.00 22.77 -0.05
N ALA A 59 8.98 23.88 -0.80
CA ALA A 59 9.71 25.08 -0.45
C ALA A 59 9.27 25.63 0.92
N ALA A 60 7.96 25.68 1.19
CA ALA A 60 7.42 26.15 2.46
C ALA A 60 7.75 25.23 3.65
N LEU A 61 7.83 23.92 3.41
CA LEU A 61 8.17 22.91 4.41
C LEU A 61 9.68 22.72 4.58
N HIS A 62 10.50 23.43 3.79
CA HIS A 62 11.94 23.23 3.68
C HIS A 62 12.27 21.75 3.50
N LEU A 63 11.66 21.11 2.50
CA LEU A 63 11.85 19.71 2.12
C LEU A 63 12.32 19.62 0.66
N GLU A 64 13.13 18.63 0.35
CA GLU A 64 13.59 18.33 -1.00
C GLU A 64 12.94 17.03 -1.53
N ASN A 65 12.96 16.87 -2.84
CA ASN A 65 12.47 15.65 -3.48
C ASN A 65 13.27 14.42 -2.99
N ALA A 66 12.59 13.28 -2.85
CA ALA A 66 13.15 12.03 -2.32
C ALA A 66 13.60 12.06 -0.85
N GLU A 67 13.44 13.16 -0.11
CA GLU A 67 13.65 13.19 1.33
C GLU A 67 12.51 12.52 2.11
N LEU A 68 12.75 12.26 3.40
CA LEU A 68 11.75 11.68 4.29
C LEU A 68 10.93 12.78 4.95
N ALA A 69 9.62 12.63 4.87
CA ALA A 69 8.65 13.48 5.56
C ALA A 69 7.88 12.65 6.58
N ARG A 70 7.63 13.26 7.74
CA ARG A 70 6.70 12.77 8.75
C ARG A 70 5.32 13.32 8.45
N VAL A 71 4.35 12.44 8.26
CA VAL A 71 2.94 12.77 8.10
C VAL A 71 2.23 12.45 9.41
N THR A 72 1.87 13.50 10.14
CA THR A 72 1.17 13.40 11.41
C THR A 72 -0.34 13.50 11.20
N THR A 73 -1.04 12.53 11.75
CA THR A 73 -2.51 12.43 11.78
C THR A 73 -3.02 12.63 13.21
N ARG A 74 -4.32 12.44 13.44
CA ARG A 74 -4.89 12.60 14.79
C ARG A 74 -4.40 11.55 15.79
N ILE A 75 -4.21 10.30 15.39
CA ILE A 75 -3.93 9.19 16.34
C ILE A 75 -2.53 8.59 16.18
N GLY A 76 -1.69 9.21 15.36
CA GLY A 76 -0.38 8.67 15.03
C GLY A 76 0.32 9.42 13.90
N TYR A 77 1.47 8.94 13.47
CA TYR A 77 2.17 9.47 12.30
C TYR A 77 2.77 8.33 11.47
N PHE A 78 3.14 8.62 10.24
CA PHE A 78 3.93 7.72 9.41
C PHE A 78 5.01 8.49 8.66
N VAL A 79 6.14 7.83 8.42
CA VAL A 79 7.29 8.41 7.72
C VAL A 79 7.38 7.83 6.32
N VAL A 80 7.41 8.68 5.30
CA VAL A 80 7.39 8.29 3.90
C VAL A 80 8.27 9.21 3.06
N ARG A 81 8.73 8.70 1.91
CA ARG A 81 9.53 9.47 0.96
C ARG A 81 8.67 10.46 0.18
N VAL A 82 9.14 11.68 0.05
CA VAL A 82 8.52 12.73 -0.77
C VAL A 82 8.75 12.47 -2.25
N TRP A 83 7.72 12.74 -3.06
CA TRP A 83 7.79 12.85 -4.50
C TRP A 83 7.22 14.20 -4.94
N GLU A 84 8.10 15.03 -5.47
CA GLU A 84 7.75 16.33 -6.02
C GLU A 84 6.91 16.19 -7.31
N THR A 85 5.76 16.85 -7.37
CA THR A 85 4.94 16.88 -8.59
C THR A 85 3.98 18.07 -8.64
N GLU A 86 3.90 18.72 -9.80
CA GLU A 86 2.88 19.72 -10.14
C GLU A 86 1.49 19.10 -10.42
N GLY A 87 1.39 17.76 -10.37
CA GLY A 87 0.14 17.02 -10.59
C GLY A 87 -0.84 17.02 -9.41
N ILE A 88 -0.51 17.72 -8.33
CA ILE A 88 -1.35 17.86 -7.13
C ILE A 88 -1.53 19.33 -6.78
N HIS A 89 -2.71 19.71 -6.27
CA HIS A 89 -2.99 21.09 -5.93
C HIS A 89 -2.14 21.55 -4.71
N PRO A 90 -1.61 22.79 -4.69
CA PRO A 90 -0.94 23.35 -3.52
C PRO A 90 -1.78 23.25 -2.24
N GLY A 91 -1.16 22.88 -1.12
CA GLY A 91 -1.81 22.62 0.16
C GLY A 91 -2.47 21.24 0.29
N ILE A 92 -2.39 20.38 -0.73
CA ILE A 92 -2.89 19.00 -0.69
C ILE A 92 -1.71 18.04 -0.89
N VAL A 93 -1.66 17.00 -0.05
CA VAL A 93 -0.71 15.90 -0.20
C VAL A 93 -1.44 14.60 -0.53
N GLY A 94 -0.82 13.75 -1.35
CA GLY A 94 -1.40 12.50 -1.81
C GLY A 94 -0.51 11.32 -1.46
N CYS A 95 -1.07 10.26 -0.87
CA CYS A 95 -0.33 9.02 -0.65
C CYS A 95 -1.23 7.79 -0.90
N SER A 96 -0.69 6.85 -1.66
CA SER A 96 -1.41 5.64 -2.06
C SER A 96 -1.49 4.62 -0.92
N HIS A 97 -2.67 4.05 -0.70
CA HIS A 97 -2.92 3.03 0.33
C HIS A 97 -2.68 1.58 -0.15
N HIS A 98 -2.33 1.38 -1.43
CA HIS A 98 -2.22 0.04 -2.01
C HIS A 98 -0.89 -0.67 -1.69
N VAL A 99 0.02 0.00 -0.96
CA VAL A 99 1.36 -0.48 -0.60
C VAL A 99 1.55 -0.42 0.94
N GLY A 100 2.69 -0.86 1.48
CA GLY A 100 2.90 -0.90 2.94
C GLY A 100 2.51 -2.20 3.61
N ARG A 101 2.59 -3.34 2.91
CA ARG A 101 2.31 -4.63 3.56
C ARG A 101 3.49 -5.04 4.42
N TRP A 102 3.19 -5.51 5.63
CA TRP A 102 4.19 -5.90 6.60
C TRP A 102 4.02 -7.35 7.04
N ARG A 103 5.11 -7.93 7.54
CA ARG A 103 5.17 -9.24 8.17
C ARG A 103 6.02 -9.17 9.44
N LEU A 104 5.57 -9.85 10.49
CA LEU A 104 6.33 -9.97 11.75
C LEU A 104 7.37 -11.09 11.66
N PHE A 105 6.99 -12.19 11.01
CA PHE A 105 7.81 -13.39 10.88
C PHE A 105 8.26 -13.61 9.43
N ARG A 106 9.38 -14.30 9.24
CA ARG A 106 9.88 -14.64 7.89
C ARG A 106 9.04 -15.74 7.24
N SER A 107 8.64 -16.73 8.03
CA SER A 107 7.89 -17.93 7.60
C SER A 107 6.38 -17.75 7.59
N ILE A 108 5.84 -16.72 8.27
CA ILE A 108 4.42 -16.47 8.44
C ILE A 108 4.11 -15.03 8.04
N GLY A 109 3.19 -14.86 7.08
CA GLY A 109 2.86 -13.57 6.50
C GLY A 109 3.03 -13.59 4.98
N GLY A 110 2.48 -12.58 4.30
CA GLY A 110 2.38 -12.52 2.83
C GLY A 110 3.73 -12.63 2.09
N GLN A 111 3.66 -12.62 0.76
CA GLN A 111 4.82 -12.83 -0.12
C GLN A 111 6.03 -11.94 0.25
N GLN A 112 7.21 -12.55 0.36
CA GLN A 112 8.45 -11.89 0.79
C GLN A 112 8.84 -10.71 -0.11
N GLN A 113 8.64 -10.87 -1.42
CA GLN A 113 8.88 -9.86 -2.45
C GLN A 113 7.95 -8.62 -2.36
N ALA A 114 6.86 -8.72 -1.58
CA ALA A 114 5.80 -7.71 -1.53
C ALA A 114 5.46 -7.26 -0.11
N SER A 115 6.28 -7.62 0.89
CA SER A 115 6.07 -7.23 2.29
C SER A 115 7.39 -7.02 3.04
N ALA A 116 7.49 -5.88 3.73
CA ALA A 116 8.63 -5.57 4.60
C ALA A 116 8.52 -6.31 5.93
N ARG A 117 9.67 -6.71 6.50
CA ARG A 117 9.69 -7.26 7.86
C ARG A 117 9.71 -6.11 8.85
N VAL A 118 8.76 -6.11 9.78
CA VAL A 118 8.65 -5.08 10.81
C VAL A 118 8.78 -5.70 12.19
N ASP A 119 9.39 -4.95 13.11
CA ASP A 119 9.28 -5.21 14.55
C ASP A 119 8.06 -4.44 15.08
N LEU A 120 7.33 -5.07 15.99
CA LEU A 120 6.20 -4.47 16.70
C LEU A 120 6.60 -4.26 18.16
N ILE A 121 6.68 -3.00 18.56
CA ILE A 121 6.95 -2.59 19.94
C ILE A 121 5.64 -2.05 20.51
N ARG A 122 5.20 -2.60 21.64
CA ARG A 122 4.02 -2.13 22.35
C ARG A 122 4.46 -1.40 23.61
N ASP A 123 4.00 -0.16 23.76
CA ASP A 123 4.18 0.65 24.96
C ASP A 123 2.81 1.19 25.39
N GLY A 124 2.21 0.55 26.40
CA GLY A 124 0.85 0.84 26.86
C GLY A 124 -0.21 0.71 25.75
N SER A 125 -0.83 1.84 25.40
CA SER A 125 -1.81 1.98 24.31
C SER A 125 -1.19 2.26 22.95
N THR A 126 0.13 2.47 22.90
CA THR A 126 0.86 2.82 21.68
C THR A 126 1.49 1.59 21.04
N PHE A 127 1.30 1.44 19.74
CA PHE A 127 1.97 0.43 18.93
C PHE A 127 2.92 1.11 17.98
N LEU A 128 4.21 0.82 18.08
CA LEU A 128 5.23 1.27 17.14
C LEU A 128 5.59 0.12 16.20
N PHE A 129 5.39 0.34 14.90
CA PHE A 129 5.93 -0.51 13.86
C PHE A 129 7.21 0.12 13.33
N ARG A 130 8.30 -0.65 13.26
CA ARG A 130 9.59 -0.23 12.68
C ARG A 130 10.04 -1.21 11.62
N HIS A 131 10.46 -0.72 10.45
CA HIS A 131 11.09 -1.57 9.43
C HIS A 131 12.39 -2.16 9.96
N LYS A 132 12.49 -3.49 9.97
CA LYS A 132 13.67 -4.23 10.43
C LYS A 132 14.53 -4.71 9.26
N VAL A 133 13.88 -5.26 8.25
CA VAL A 133 14.56 -5.80 7.06
C VAL A 133 13.83 -5.30 5.82
N PRO A 134 14.52 -4.57 4.93
CA PRO A 134 13.94 -4.16 3.65
C PRO A 134 13.57 -5.37 2.79
N VAL A 135 12.80 -5.14 1.74
CA VAL A 135 12.60 -6.16 0.72
C VAL A 135 13.92 -6.35 -0.05
N GLY A 136 14.12 -7.52 -0.66
CA GLY A 136 15.32 -7.77 -1.43
C GLY A 136 15.39 -9.21 -1.92
N PRO A 137 16.49 -9.57 -2.60
CA PRO A 137 16.74 -10.92 -3.08
C PRO A 137 16.66 -11.96 -1.98
N PHE A 138 16.08 -13.12 -2.29
CA PHE A 138 16.11 -14.27 -1.40
C PHE A 138 16.15 -15.57 -2.21
N ALA A 139 16.86 -16.58 -1.70
CA ALA A 139 16.88 -17.89 -2.32
C ALA A 139 15.52 -18.59 -2.13
N SER A 140 15.00 -19.15 -3.22
CA SER A 140 13.80 -20.01 -3.21
C SER A 140 13.83 -20.98 -4.38
N SER A 141 12.80 -21.82 -4.51
CA SER A 141 12.64 -22.71 -5.68
C SER A 141 12.41 -21.95 -6.99
N ASP A 142 12.05 -20.67 -6.93
CA ASP A 142 11.88 -19.79 -8.08
C ASP A 142 13.15 -18.94 -8.28
N PRO A 143 13.92 -19.13 -9.36
CA PRO A 143 15.17 -18.41 -9.58
C PRO A 143 14.99 -16.89 -9.76
N ASP A 144 13.79 -16.41 -10.11
CA ASP A 144 13.55 -14.97 -10.26
C ASP A 144 13.55 -14.23 -8.91
N THR A 145 13.40 -14.94 -7.80
CA THR A 145 13.43 -14.36 -6.45
C THR A 145 14.81 -13.81 -6.05
N GLU A 146 15.87 -14.28 -6.69
CA GLU A 146 17.23 -13.75 -6.52
C GLU A 146 17.47 -12.46 -7.33
N ARG A 147 16.60 -12.16 -8.30
CA ARG A 147 16.69 -10.99 -9.19
C ARG A 147 15.91 -9.77 -8.69
N ILE A 148 15.36 -9.85 -7.49
CA ILE A 148 14.61 -8.75 -6.87
C ILE A 148 15.56 -7.57 -6.62
N TRP A 149 15.44 -6.52 -7.42
CA TRP A 149 16.33 -5.36 -7.38
C TRP A 149 15.82 -4.21 -6.50
N TRP A 150 14.72 -4.41 -5.78
CA TRP A 150 14.07 -3.36 -4.99
C TRP A 150 14.13 -3.58 -3.50
N HIS A 151 14.23 -2.48 -2.77
CA HIS A 151 14.46 -2.51 -1.32
C HIS A 151 13.31 -1.95 -0.47
N GLU A 152 12.32 -1.31 -1.08
CA GLU A 152 11.22 -0.68 -0.37
C GLU A 152 9.89 -1.39 -0.62
N ALA A 153 9.07 -1.48 0.42
CA ALA A 153 7.70 -2.04 0.36
C ALA A 153 6.60 -1.02 0.69
N GLY A 154 6.97 0.27 0.78
CA GLY A 154 6.09 1.34 1.22
C GLY A 154 5.66 1.25 2.69
N VAL A 155 4.69 2.09 3.05
CA VAL A 155 4.25 2.32 4.44
C VAL A 155 2.75 2.18 4.56
N ASN A 156 2.28 1.50 5.62
CA ASN A 156 0.84 1.33 5.87
C ASN A 156 0.27 2.58 6.54
N GLN A 157 -0.19 3.54 5.74
CA GLN A 157 -0.77 4.79 6.25
C GLN A 157 -2.10 4.58 6.97
N ASN A 158 -2.88 3.55 6.62
CA ASN A 158 -4.25 3.42 7.11
C ASN A 158 -4.32 3.23 8.63
N LEU A 159 -3.25 2.70 9.23
CA LEU A 159 -3.16 2.48 10.68
C LEU A 159 -3.16 3.79 11.48
N THR A 160 -2.73 4.90 10.88
CA THR A 160 -2.69 6.21 11.54
C THR A 160 -4.00 6.98 11.37
N PHE A 161 -4.91 6.55 10.49
CA PHE A 161 -6.17 7.27 10.29
C PHE A 161 -7.25 6.78 11.26
N PRO A 162 -7.83 7.67 12.10
CA PRO A 162 -8.92 7.29 12.99
C PRO A 162 -10.18 6.92 12.21
N VAL A 163 -10.97 6.02 12.77
CA VAL A 163 -12.30 5.69 12.26
C VAL A 163 -13.20 6.92 12.31
N GLN A 164 -13.62 7.40 11.13
CA GLN A 164 -14.55 8.52 10.97
C GLN A 164 -15.64 8.09 9.97
N PRO A 165 -16.76 7.52 10.43
CA PRO A 165 -17.84 7.12 9.54
C PRO A 165 -18.67 8.35 9.13
N ASP A 166 -19.05 8.40 7.85
CA ASP A 166 -20.05 9.32 7.34
C ASP A 166 -21.39 9.09 8.07
N PRO A 167 -22.00 10.13 8.68
CA PRO A 167 -23.25 9.96 9.42
C PRO A 167 -24.41 9.36 8.62
N ALA A 168 -24.44 9.59 7.32
CA ALA A 168 -25.54 9.14 6.46
C ALA A 168 -25.38 7.68 6.02
N SER A 169 -24.17 7.29 5.58
CA SER A 169 -23.91 5.97 4.99
C SER A 169 -23.19 4.98 5.92
N GLY A 170 -22.56 5.47 6.99
CA GLY A 170 -21.65 4.69 7.84
C GLY A 170 -20.29 4.38 7.17
N MET A 171 -20.05 4.84 5.95
CA MET A 171 -18.79 4.59 5.23
C MET A 171 -17.63 5.39 5.81
N HIS A 172 -16.43 4.82 5.82
CA HIS A 172 -15.26 5.50 6.36
C HIS A 172 -14.78 6.66 5.45
N CYS A 173 -14.55 7.83 6.05
CA CYS A 173 -14.00 9.01 5.38
C CYS A 173 -12.46 9.01 5.40
N TRP A 174 -11.86 8.68 4.25
CA TRP A 174 -10.40 8.54 4.11
C TRP A 174 -9.65 9.87 3.90
N HIS A 175 -10.32 10.92 3.44
CA HIS A 175 -9.70 12.24 3.26
C HIS A 175 -9.75 13.01 4.58
N GLN A 176 -8.60 13.20 5.21
CA GLN A 176 -8.48 13.84 6.51
C GLN A 176 -7.35 14.88 6.50
N LYS A 177 -7.47 15.87 7.38
CA LYS A 177 -6.40 16.84 7.62
C LYS A 177 -5.19 16.14 8.24
N VAL A 178 -4.02 16.43 7.71
CA VAL A 178 -2.73 15.98 8.22
C VAL A 178 -1.78 17.17 8.37
N THR A 179 -0.71 16.99 9.15
CA THR A 179 0.41 17.91 9.21
C THR A 179 1.63 17.21 8.66
N VAL A 180 2.38 17.87 7.78
CA VAL A 180 3.60 17.34 7.18
C VAL A 180 4.78 18.15 7.69
N GLU A 181 5.85 17.46 8.05
CA GLU A 181 7.11 18.09 8.45
C GLU A 181 8.30 17.22 8.04
N ARG A 182 9.49 17.81 8.07
CA ARG A 182 10.74 17.10 7.81
C ARG A 182 10.99 16.03 8.87
N GLU A 183 11.27 14.80 8.42
CA GLU A 183 11.68 13.72 9.31
C GLU A 183 13.11 13.96 9.81
N ARG A 184 13.33 13.85 11.12
CA ARG A 184 14.63 14.15 11.75
C ARG A 184 15.43 12.90 12.10
N VAL A 185 14.77 11.75 12.26
CA VAL A 185 15.40 10.50 12.70
C VAL A 185 15.90 9.66 11.52
N GLY A 186 15.48 9.96 10.29
CA GLY A 186 15.97 9.30 9.08
C GLY A 186 15.49 7.85 8.88
N GLU A 187 14.54 7.38 9.69
CA GLU A 187 14.04 6.01 9.67
C GLU A 187 12.65 5.92 9.04
N LEU A 188 12.52 5.07 8.01
CA LEU A 188 11.29 4.85 7.24
C LEU A 188 10.26 4.03 8.07
N ALA A 189 8.97 4.33 7.86
CA ALA A 189 7.85 3.55 8.37
C ALA A 189 7.71 3.44 9.91
N HIS A 190 8.06 4.50 10.65
CA HIS A 190 7.62 4.64 12.03
C HIS A 190 6.13 4.93 12.09
N VAL A 191 5.35 3.96 12.57
CA VAL A 191 3.92 4.12 12.75
C VAL A 191 3.55 3.90 14.20
N PRO A 192 3.66 4.92 15.08
CA PRO A 192 3.03 4.88 16.39
C PRO A 192 1.54 5.15 16.23
N VAL A 193 0.73 4.24 16.76
CA VAL A 193 -0.72 4.40 16.85
C VAL A 193 -1.11 4.36 18.32
N ASP A 194 -1.67 5.46 18.81
CA ASP A 194 -2.25 5.51 20.14
C ASP A 194 -3.71 5.06 20.09
N THR A 195 -3.97 3.88 20.66
CA THR A 195 -5.31 3.29 20.72
C THR A 195 -6.18 3.85 21.84
N ALA A 196 -5.62 4.64 22.76
CA ALA A 196 -6.37 5.31 23.83
C ALA A 196 -6.98 6.64 23.38
N GLN A 197 -6.47 7.25 22.31
CA GLN A 197 -7.09 8.44 21.73
C GLN A 197 -8.41 8.06 21.02
N PRO A 198 -9.55 8.60 21.48
CA PRO A 198 -10.85 8.15 21.02
C PRO A 198 -11.09 8.54 19.55
N ARG A 199 -11.83 7.66 18.87
CA ARG A 199 -12.53 7.94 17.61
C ARG A 199 -13.17 9.31 17.73
N GLY A 200 -12.78 10.24 16.86
CA GLY A 200 -13.11 11.65 17.00
C GLY A 200 -14.58 11.84 17.35
N ARG A 201 -14.84 12.57 18.44
CA ARG A 201 -16.15 13.16 18.71
C ARG A 201 -16.59 13.83 17.41
N LEU A 202 -17.66 13.34 16.78
CA LEU A 202 -18.30 14.05 15.69
C LEU A 202 -18.51 15.48 16.18
N LEU A 203 -17.85 16.45 15.53
CA LEU A 203 -18.13 17.85 15.79
C LEU A 203 -19.63 18.01 15.51
N SER A 204 -20.41 18.25 16.57
CA SER A 204 -21.83 18.50 16.43
C SER A 204 -22.02 19.68 15.47
N PRO A 205 -23.02 19.68 14.57
CA PRO A 205 -23.19 20.71 13.52
C PRO A 205 -23.46 22.15 14.00
N ARG A 206 -23.20 22.49 15.25
CA ARG A 206 -23.50 23.80 15.83
C ARG A 206 -22.30 24.31 16.60
N GLN A 207 -21.32 24.90 15.91
CA GLN A 207 -20.58 26.10 16.32
C GLN A 207 -19.94 26.68 15.04
N ARG A 208 -20.72 27.50 14.33
CA ARG A 208 -20.24 28.58 13.46
C ARG A 208 -20.69 29.88 14.11
#